data_AF-A0A502F8M4-F1
#
_entry.id   AF-A0A502F8M4-F1
#
_cell.length_a   1.000
_cell.length_b   1.000
_cell.length_c   1.000
_cell.angle_alpha   90.00
_cell.angle_beta   90.00
_cell.angle_gamma   90.00
#
_symmetry.space_group_name_H-M   'P 1'
#
loop_
_entity.id
_entity.type
_entity.pdbx_description
1 polymer ?
#
loop_
_entity_poly.entity_id
_entity_poly.type
_entity_poly.pdbx_seq_one_letter_code
_entity_poly.pdbx_strand_id
1 'polypeptide(L)'
;MDLRSREARLLRRFRAELTEHVGGSPSVTQRALIERACWLNLHLVKLDRKATEGDTTALPDSGRYLELSRGLCDALRMLGLTPHEHKAAPATDEAVPTPAPASTSTKGITP
;
A
#
# COMPACT_ATOMS: atom_id res chain seq x y z
N MET A 1 -17.64 -16.59 10.75
CA MET A 1 -17.13 -16.11 9.45
C MET A 1 -17.27 -17.23 8.45
N ASP A 2 -18.26 -17.17 7.57
CA ASP A 2 -18.54 -18.24 6.61
C ASP A 2 -17.38 -18.46 5.64
N LEU A 3 -16.81 -19.66 5.66
CA LEU A 3 -15.74 -20.15 4.79
C LEU A 3 -16.17 -20.29 3.31
N ARG A 4 -17.39 -19.87 2.97
CA ARG A 4 -17.94 -19.81 1.60
C ARG A 4 -17.92 -18.39 1.01
N SER A 5 -17.51 -17.38 1.78
CA SER A 5 -17.50 -15.98 1.32
C SER A 5 -16.37 -15.69 0.32
N ARG A 6 -16.54 -14.62 -0.46
CA ARG A 6 -15.50 -14.08 -1.37
C ARG A 6 -14.16 -13.84 -0.64
N GLU A 7 -14.24 -13.42 0.63
CA GLU A 7 -13.10 -13.18 1.52
C GLU A 7 -12.38 -14.50 1.88
N ALA A 8 -13.12 -15.56 2.19
CA ALA A 8 -12.54 -16.87 2.48
C ALA A 8 -11.80 -17.45 1.25
N ARG A 9 -12.34 -17.25 0.04
CA ARG A 9 -11.65 -17.62 -1.22
C ARG A 9 -10.37 -16.80 -1.43
N LEU A 10 -10.40 -15.50 -1.17
CA LEU A 10 -9.22 -14.63 -1.24
C LEU A 10 -8.13 -15.13 -0.29
N LEU A 11 -8.45 -15.35 0.99
CA LEU A 11 -7.51 -15.85 1.98
C LEU A 11 -6.92 -17.21 1.60
N ARG A 12 -7.76 -18.15 1.14
CA ARG A 12 -7.29 -19.48 0.71
C ARG A 12 -6.32 -19.39 -0.47
N ARG A 13 -6.68 -18.61 -1.49
CA ARG A 13 -5.85 -18.44 -2.68
C ARG A 13 -4.52 -17.78 -2.33
N PHE A 14 -4.55 -16.66 -1.61
CA PHE A 14 -3.35 -15.92 -1.25
C PHE A 14 -2.41 -16.73 -0.34
N ARG A 15 -2.98 -17.48 0.62
CA ARG A 15 -2.21 -18.41 1.46
C ARG A 15 -1.52 -19.48 0.62
N ALA A 16 -2.22 -20.06 -0.37
CA ALA A 16 -1.65 -21.08 -1.24
C ALA A 16 -0.52 -20.51 -2.12
N GLU A 17 -0.73 -19.32 -2.71
CA GLU A 17 0.28 -18.65 -3.54
C GLU A 17 1.56 -18.32 -2.75
N LEU A 18 1.44 -17.83 -1.51
CA LEU A 18 2.61 -17.55 -0.66
C LEU A 18 3.28 -18.85 -0.15
N THR A 19 2.49 -19.90 0.10
CA THR A 19 3.03 -21.22 0.47
C THR A 19 3.83 -21.81 -0.68
N GLU A 20 3.34 -21.70 -1.90
CA GLU A 20 4.05 -22.11 -3.11
C GLU A 20 5.31 -21.29 -3.33
N HIS A 21 5.24 -19.97 -3.13
CA HIS A 21 6.40 -19.07 -3.25
C HIS A 21 7.58 -19.48 -2.38
N VAL A 22 7.32 -19.95 -1.15
CA VAL A 22 8.37 -20.42 -0.23
C VAL A 22 8.76 -21.90 -0.43
N GLY A 23 8.30 -22.54 -1.51
CA GLY A 23 8.65 -23.92 -1.88
C GLY A 23 7.69 -24.99 -1.35
N GLY A 24 6.46 -24.64 -0.98
CA GLY A 24 5.39 -25.56 -0.59
C GLY A 24 5.49 -26.13 0.83
N SER A 25 6.64 -26.02 1.49
CA SER A 25 6.89 -26.55 2.84
C SER A 25 7.36 -25.46 3.82
N PRO A 26 6.49 -24.50 4.19
CA PRO A 26 6.87 -23.39 5.05
C PRO A 26 7.25 -23.87 6.45
N SER A 27 8.38 -23.32 6.95
CA SER A 27 8.74 -23.38 8.36
C SER A 27 7.65 -22.75 9.24
N VAL A 28 7.72 -22.99 10.55
CA VAL A 28 6.74 -22.42 11.50
C VAL A 28 6.71 -20.90 11.42
N THR A 29 7.86 -20.25 11.29
CA THR A 29 7.97 -18.78 11.19
C THR A 29 7.42 -18.26 9.86
N GLN A 30 7.73 -18.93 8.74
CA GLN A 30 7.17 -18.59 7.43
C GLN A 30 5.65 -18.72 7.42
N ARG A 31 5.11 -19.76 8.04
CA ARG A 31 3.66 -19.97 8.16
C ARG A 31 2.97 -18.85 8.93
N ALA A 32 3.58 -18.39 10.03
CA ALA A 32 3.07 -17.25 10.79
C ALA A 32 3.09 -15.96 9.98
N LEU A 33 4.16 -15.72 9.19
CA LEU A 33 4.25 -14.57 8.28
C LEU A 33 3.21 -14.63 7.16
N ILE A 34 3.01 -15.80 6.55
CA ILE A 34 1.97 -16.02 5.53
C ILE A 34 0.60 -15.69 6.09
N GLU A 35 0.28 -16.20 7.28
CA GLU A 35 -1.02 -15.92 7.91
C GLU A 35 -1.18 -14.42 8.20
N ARG A 36 -0.13 -13.77 8.71
CA ARG A 36 -0.14 -12.32 8.93
C ARG A 36 -0.38 -11.56 7.62
N ALA A 37 0.31 -11.91 6.54
CA ALA A 37 0.13 -11.30 5.22
C ALA A 37 -1.31 -11.48 4.71
N CYS A 38 -1.91 -12.65 4.93
CA CYS A 38 -3.30 -12.91 4.55
C CYS A 38 -4.29 -11.97 5.26
N TRP A 39 -4.14 -11.76 6.56
CA TRP A 39 -5.00 -10.84 7.32
C TRP A 39 -4.82 -9.39 6.90
N LEU A 40 -3.56 -8.94 6.70
CA LEU A 40 -3.26 -7.59 6.24
C LEU A 40 -3.88 -7.31 4.86
N ASN A 41 -3.72 -8.24 3.92
CA ASN A 41 -4.32 -8.14 2.59
C ASN A 41 -5.85 -8.09 2.64
N LEU A 42 -6.49 -8.92 3.48
CA LEU A 42 -7.94 -8.86 3.66
C LEU A 42 -8.40 -7.50 4.18
N HIS A 43 -7.70 -6.92 5.15
CA HIS A 43 -8.05 -5.59 5.67
C HIS A 43 -7.92 -4.51 4.60
N LEU A 44 -6.85 -4.53 3.79
CA LEU A 44 -6.68 -3.60 2.67
C LEU A 44 -7.84 -3.71 1.67
N VAL A 45 -8.18 -4.93 1.22
CA VAL A 45 -9.30 -5.15 0.29
C VAL A 45 -10.63 -4.63 0.84
N LYS A 46 -10.85 -4.71 2.16
CA LYS A 46 -12.06 -4.17 2.80
C LYS A 46 -12.05 -2.64 2.81
N LEU A 47 -10.89 -2.01 3.01
CA LEU A 47 -10.74 -0.56 2.92
C LEU A 47 -10.93 -0.07 1.47
N ASP A 48 -10.33 -0.75 0.49
CA ASP A 48 -10.48 -0.44 -0.94
C ASP A 48 -11.93 -0.50 -1.39
N ARG A 49 -12.66 -1.52 -0.90
CA ARG A 49 -14.08 -1.68 -1.19
C ARG A 49 -14.89 -0.50 -0.66
N LYS A 50 -14.67 -0.08 0.59
CA LYS A 50 -15.34 1.10 1.18
C LYS A 50 -15.04 2.37 0.40
N ALA A 51 -13.77 2.57 0.01
CA ALA A 51 -13.36 3.72 -0.78
C ALA A 51 -14.05 3.75 -2.15
N THR A 52 -14.21 2.59 -2.80
CA THR A 52 -14.88 2.48 -4.11
C THR A 52 -16.40 2.66 -4.01
N GLU A 53 -17.01 2.28 -2.89
CA GLU A 53 -18.44 2.45 -2.62
C GLU A 53 -18.82 3.91 -2.27
N GLY A 54 -17.85 4.83 -2.24
CA GLY A 54 -18.08 6.27 -2.07
C GLY A 54 -18.37 6.68 -0.62
N ASP A 55 -18.00 5.85 0.36
CA ASP A 55 -18.15 6.20 1.78
C ASP A 55 -17.13 7.29 2.16
N THR A 56 -17.58 8.54 2.15
CA THR A 56 -16.75 9.73 2.42
C THR A 56 -16.31 9.86 3.88
N THR A 57 -16.72 8.94 4.76
CA THR A 57 -16.15 8.81 6.11
C THR A 57 -14.77 8.12 6.11
N ALA A 58 -14.25 7.74 4.95
CA ALA A 58 -12.95 7.09 4.76
C ALA A 58 -11.70 8.00 4.92
N LEU A 59 -11.85 9.31 5.09
CA LEU A 59 -10.72 10.24 5.29
C LEU A 59 -9.79 9.85 6.48
N PRO A 60 -10.31 9.44 7.66
CA PRO A 60 -9.51 8.88 8.75
C PRO A 60 -8.85 7.50 8.47
N ASP A 61 -9.22 6.78 7.40
CA ASP A 61 -8.66 5.44 7.09
C ASP A 61 -7.34 5.50 6.30
N SER A 62 -6.87 6.69 5.89
CA SER A 62 -5.63 6.86 5.13
C SER A 62 -4.36 6.44 5.90
N GLY A 63 -4.25 6.84 7.17
CA GLY A 63 -3.14 6.42 8.04
C GLY A 63 -3.15 4.91 8.30
N ARG A 64 -4.34 4.37 8.58
CA ARG A 64 -4.54 2.92 8.77
C ARG A 64 -4.18 2.13 7.51
N TYR A 65 -4.58 2.61 6.33
CA TYR A 65 -4.24 2.00 5.05
C TYR A 65 -2.72 1.98 4.84
N LEU A 66 -2.03 3.08 5.14
CA LEU A 66 -0.56 3.16 5.05
C LEU A 66 0.13 2.18 6.01
N GLU A 67 -0.33 2.10 7.26
CA GLU A 67 0.21 1.16 8.24
C GLU A 67 0.02 -0.30 7.82
N LEU A 68 -1.17 -0.66 7.33
CA LEU A 68 -1.47 -2.00 6.84
C LEU A 68 -0.66 -2.38 5.61
N SER A 69 -0.54 -1.46 4.65
CA SER A 69 0.25 -1.67 3.43
C SER A 69 1.74 -1.80 3.73
N ARG A 70 2.29 -0.99 4.64
CA ARG A 70 3.66 -1.13 5.12
C ARG A 70 3.89 -2.47 5.80
N GLY A 71 3.01 -2.85 6.73
CA GLY A 71 3.09 -4.14 7.42
C GLY A 71 3.03 -5.33 6.45
N LEU A 72 2.25 -5.22 5.37
CA LEU A 72 2.19 -6.25 4.33
C LEU A 72 3.53 -6.33 3.57
N CYS A 73 4.06 -5.19 3.12
CA CYS A 73 5.38 -5.14 2.48
C CYS A 73 6.48 -5.74 3.36
N ASP A 74 6.47 -5.45 4.66
CA ASP A 74 7.47 -5.98 5.58
C ASP A 74 7.33 -7.51 5.74
N ALA A 75 6.11 -8.03 5.86
CA ALA A 75 5.87 -9.48 5.90
C ALA A 75 6.32 -10.18 4.61
N LEU A 76 6.08 -9.58 3.44
CA LEU A 76 6.49 -10.12 2.15
C LEU A 76 8.02 -10.09 1.97
N ARG A 77 8.70 -9.02 2.40
CA ARG A 77 10.17 -8.97 2.42
C ARG A 77 10.77 -10.07 3.28
N MET A 78 10.20 -10.30 4.46
CA MET A 78 10.64 -11.38 5.36
C MET A 78 10.43 -12.79 4.76
N LEU A 79 9.48 -12.95 3.83
CA LEU A 79 9.25 -14.22 3.12
C LEU A 79 10.22 -14.46 1.96
N GLY A 80 11.12 -13.52 1.67
CA GLY A 80 12.13 -13.66 0.63
C GLY A 80 11.93 -12.71 -0.55
N LEU A 81 11.01 -11.74 -0.48
CA LEU A 81 10.92 -10.70 -1.49
C LEU A 81 12.13 -9.77 -1.37
N THR A 82 13.13 -9.97 -2.21
CA THR A 82 14.28 -9.09 -2.28
C THR A 82 13.89 -7.77 -2.96
N PRO A 83 14.32 -6.61 -2.44
CA PRO A 83 14.22 -5.36 -3.18
C PRO A 83 14.98 -5.54 -4.50
N HIS A 84 14.29 -5.46 -5.62
CA HIS A 84 14.97 -5.31 -6.90
C HIS A 84 15.65 -3.95 -6.89
N GLU A 85 16.93 -3.90 -7.27
CA GLU A 85 17.61 -2.62 -7.49
C GLU A 85 16.81 -1.86 -8.55
N HIS A 86 16.09 -0.83 -8.13
CA HIS A 86 15.61 0.16 -9.07
C HIS A 86 16.85 0.84 -9.63
N LYS A 87 17.24 0.47 -10.85
CA LYS A 87 18.15 1.30 -11.65
C LYS A 87 17.53 2.68 -11.65
N ALA A 88 18.12 3.61 -10.88
CA ALA A 88 17.66 4.98 -10.82
C ALA A 88 17.49 5.43 -12.27
N ALA A 89 16.24 5.77 -12.64
CA ALA A 89 16.03 6.47 -13.89
C ALA A 89 17.01 7.65 -13.88
N PRO A 90 17.77 7.90 -14.96
CA PRO A 90 18.69 9.02 -14.98
C PRO A 90 17.87 10.24 -14.59
N ALA A 91 18.31 10.91 -13.52
CA ALA A 91 17.69 12.13 -13.05
C ALA A 91 17.60 13.03 -14.28
N THR A 92 16.38 13.16 -14.80
CA THR A 92 16.13 14.12 -15.85
C THR A 92 16.20 15.44 -15.12
N ASP A 93 17.29 16.16 -15.38
CA ASP A 93 17.48 17.55 -15.01
C ASP A 93 16.46 18.41 -15.78
N GLU A 94 15.17 18.15 -15.56
CA GLU A 94 14.15 19.15 -15.82
C GLU A 94 13.96 19.88 -14.50
N ALA A 95 14.68 21.00 -14.38
CA ALA A 95 14.35 22.07 -13.48
C ALA A 95 12.85 22.36 -13.61
N VAL A 96 12.06 21.89 -12.65
CA VAL A 96 10.71 22.41 -12.42
C VAL A 96 10.91 23.91 -12.17
N PRO A 97 10.41 24.81 -13.03
CA PRO A 97 10.53 26.23 -12.74
C PRO A 97 9.70 26.50 -11.48
N THR A 98 10.39 26.86 -10.40
CA THR A 98 9.79 27.47 -9.21
C THR A 98 8.85 28.57 -9.67
N PRO A 99 7.55 28.55 -9.33
CA PRO A 99 6.68 29.66 -9.65
C PRO A 99 7.18 30.89 -8.87
N ALA A 100 7.53 31.95 -9.61
CA ALA A 100 8.00 33.21 -9.07
C ALA A 100 6.98 33.79 -8.07
N PRO A 101 7.42 34.41 -6.96
CA PRO A 101 6.51 34.97 -5.97
C PRO A 101 5.71 36.14 -6.56
N ALA A 102 4.40 36.12 -6.35
CA ALA A 102 3.48 37.14 -6.81
C ALA A 102 3.80 38.51 -6.18
N SER A 103 4.19 39.48 -7.01
CA SER A 103 4.35 40.88 -6.60
C SER A 103 2.99 41.50 -6.28
N THR A 104 2.78 41.85 -5.02
CA THR A 104 1.68 42.73 -4.59
C THR A 104 1.94 44.14 -5.12
N SER A 105 1.09 44.60 -6.04
CA SER A 105 1.14 45.95 -6.59
C SER A 105 0.52 46.94 -5.59
N THR A 106 1.35 47.77 -4.94
CA THR A 106 0.92 48.96 -4.21
C THR A 106 0.52 50.03 -5.23
N LYS A 107 -0.78 50.32 -5.38
CA LYS A 107 -1.26 51.46 -6.16
C LYS A 107 -1.05 52.76 -5.37
N GLY A 108 -0.34 53.70 -5.97
CA GLY A 108 -0.12 55.05 -5.45
C GLY A 108 -1.40 55.89 -5.44
N ILE A 109 -1.49 56.76 -4.44
CA ILE A 109 -2.45 57.86 -4.33
C ILE A 109 -1.61 59.15 -4.30
N THR A 110 -1.82 60.01 -5.29
CA THR A 110 -1.60 61.46 -5.17
C THR A 110 -2.51 62.15 -6.20
N PRO A 111 -3.23 63.23 -5.84
CA PRO A 111 -3.71 64.19 -6.82
C PRO A 111 -2.59 65.14 -7.27
#